data_AF-A0A521I3Y4-F1
#
_entry.id   AF-A0A521I3Y4-F1
#
_cell.length_a   1.000
_cell.length_b   1.000
_cell.length_c   1.000
_cell.angle_alpha   90.00
_cell.angle_beta   90.00
_cell.angle_gamma   90.00
#
_symmetry.space_group_name_H-M   'P 1'
#
loop_
_entity.id
_entity.type
_entity.pdbx_description
1 polymer ?
#
loop_
_entity_poly.entity_id
_entity_poly.type
_entity_poly.pdbx_seq_one_letter_code
_entity_poly.pdbx_strand_id
1 'polypeptide(L)'
;MARASGAAWSEPDSDATLMAAIRTEVQARIAELEAKARNVADGGRTGEAVYRSVCTHCHEAGVAGAPRFGNRKDWKPLIDEGQHVITAHGWVGLRAMPPRGGHPELSLEEFARAVSFMAGAAGADWIDPTGDSALMARIREEEAERRTELAED
;
A
#
# COMPACT_ATOMS: atom_id res chain seq x y z
N MET A 1 55.50 7.88 46.93
CA MET A 1 55.74 7.53 45.51
C MET A 1 54.78 6.42 45.14
N ALA A 2 54.16 6.55 43.97
CA ALA A 2 52.89 5.95 43.56
C ALA A 2 52.99 4.50 43.05
N ARG A 3 51.87 3.77 43.14
CA ARG A 3 51.43 2.78 42.15
C ARG A 3 49.90 2.82 42.06
N ALA A 4 49.39 3.32 40.93
CA ALA A 4 47.98 3.23 40.58
C ALA A 4 47.70 1.85 40.00
N SER A 5 46.72 1.13 40.56
CA SER A 5 46.20 -0.12 40.00
C SER A 5 45.22 0.23 38.87
N GLY A 6 45.64 -0.01 37.63
CA GLY A 6 44.75 0.04 36.47
C GLY A 6 43.85 -1.20 36.45
N ALA A 7 42.54 -1.00 36.59
CA ALA A 7 41.57 -2.00 36.21
C ALA A 7 41.52 -2.07 34.68
N ALA A 8 41.89 -3.22 34.12
CA ALA A 8 41.68 -3.52 32.72
C ALA A 8 40.17 -3.75 32.51
N TRP A 9 39.48 -2.72 32.03
CA TRP A 9 38.17 -2.87 31.43
C TRP A 9 38.38 -3.50 30.05
N SER A 10 38.03 -4.77 29.92
CA SER A 10 37.86 -5.41 28.61
C SER A 10 36.51 -4.96 28.06
N GLU A 11 36.51 -3.94 27.19
CA GLU A 11 35.33 -3.56 26.41
C GLU A 11 35.07 -4.62 25.33
N PRO A 12 33.90 -5.29 25.29
CA PRO A 12 33.67 -6.43 24.43
C PRO A 12 33.13 -5.99 23.06
N ASP A 13 33.26 -6.90 22.09
CA ASP A 13 32.51 -7.01 20.82
C ASP A 13 30.98 -6.66 20.88
N SER A 14 30.41 -6.54 22.09
CA SER A 14 29.03 -6.18 22.35
C SER A 14 28.66 -4.76 21.92
N ASP A 15 29.58 -3.80 21.98
CA ASP A 15 29.26 -2.41 21.66
C ASP A 15 29.11 -2.20 20.15
N ALA A 16 29.99 -2.82 19.36
CA ALA A 16 29.90 -2.79 17.90
C ALA A 16 28.65 -3.53 17.37
N THR A 17 28.32 -4.68 17.97
CA THR A 17 27.14 -5.48 17.60
C THR A 17 25.83 -4.77 17.95
N LEU A 18 25.76 -4.14 19.13
CA LEU A 18 24.60 -3.33 19.55
C LEU A 18 24.43 -2.10 18.65
N MET A 19 25.52 -1.39 18.35
CA MET A 19 25.46 -0.22 17.47
C MET A 19 25.09 -0.59 16.03
N ALA A 20 25.49 -1.76 15.55
CA ALA A 20 25.06 -2.29 14.25
C ALA A 20 23.56 -2.59 14.25
N ALA A 21 23.02 -3.25 15.28
CA ALA A 21 21.60 -3.54 15.38
C ALA A 21 20.74 -2.26 15.47
N ILE A 22 21.16 -1.28 16.29
CA ILE A 22 20.51 0.03 16.38
C ILE A 22 20.54 0.73 15.02
N ARG A 23 21.68 0.71 14.31
CA ARG A 23 21.79 1.29 12.98
C ARG A 23 20.83 0.65 12.00
N THR A 24 20.71 -0.68 12.01
CA THR A 24 19.79 -1.42 11.14
C THR A 24 18.32 -1.06 11.42
N GLU A 25 17.91 -1.02 12.69
CA GLU A 25 16.53 -0.62 13.05
C GLU A 25 16.27 0.85 12.65
N VAL A 26 17.21 1.76 12.92
CA VAL A 26 17.08 3.18 12.54
C VAL A 26 16.99 3.32 11.02
N GLN A 27 17.78 2.58 10.25
CA GLN A 27 17.70 2.59 8.78
C GLN A 27 16.35 2.06 8.27
N ALA A 28 15.83 0.99 8.87
CA ALA A 28 14.51 0.45 8.51
C ALA A 28 13.39 1.46 8.80
N ARG A 29 13.45 2.16 9.93
CA ARG A 29 12.49 3.22 10.29
C ARG A 29 12.59 4.44 9.39
N ILE A 30 13.80 4.84 9.02
CA ILE A 30 14.00 5.93 8.06
C ILE A 30 13.41 5.54 6.70
N ALA A 31 13.65 4.33 6.20
CA ALA A 31 13.09 3.87 4.93
C ALA A 31 11.55 3.82 4.95
N GLU A 32 10.95 3.38 6.05
CA GLU A 32 9.49 3.40 6.26
C GLU A 32 8.93 4.83 6.24
N LEU A 33 9.59 5.76 6.94
CA LEU A 33 9.21 7.17 6.98
C LEU A 33 9.39 7.86 5.62
N GLU A 34 10.45 7.54 4.88
CA GLU A 34 10.69 8.05 3.54
C GLU A 34 9.68 7.52 2.51
N ALA A 35 9.24 6.27 2.64
CA ALA A 35 8.15 5.74 1.83
C ALA A 35 6.83 6.46 2.14
N LYS A 36 6.53 6.66 3.42
CA LYS A 36 5.36 7.44 3.86
C LYS A 36 5.42 8.91 3.43
N ALA A 37 6.61 9.51 3.44
CA ALA A 37 6.84 10.88 3.01
C ALA A 37 6.74 11.04 1.49
N ARG A 38 7.20 10.05 0.71
CA ARG A 38 6.98 9.99 -0.74
C ARG A 38 5.49 9.99 -1.09
N ASN A 39 4.68 9.25 -0.33
CA ASN A 39 3.22 9.25 -0.51
C ASN A 39 2.57 10.61 -0.28
N VAL A 40 3.16 11.44 0.59
CA VAL A 40 2.73 12.84 0.82
C VAL A 40 3.30 13.77 -0.26
N ALA A 41 4.54 13.53 -0.72
CA ALA A 41 5.22 14.32 -1.74
C ALA A 41 4.61 14.16 -3.14
N ASP A 42 4.04 12.99 -3.45
CA ASP A 42 3.28 12.72 -4.68
C ASP A 42 1.86 13.34 -4.65
N GLY A 43 1.54 14.14 -3.62
CA GLY A 43 0.40 15.06 -3.60
C GLY A 43 -0.96 14.45 -3.26
N GLY A 44 -1.03 13.22 -2.74
CA GLY A 44 -2.30 12.53 -2.48
C GLY A 44 -2.44 11.92 -1.08
N ARG A 45 -3.66 11.46 -0.78
CA ARG A 45 -4.01 10.74 0.45
C ARG A 45 -3.42 9.33 0.45
N THR A 46 -3.13 8.79 1.63
CA THR A 46 -2.74 7.38 1.82
C THR A 46 -3.91 6.44 1.48
N GLY A 47 -3.60 5.19 1.16
CA GLY A 47 -4.62 4.18 0.88
C GLY A 47 -5.61 3.97 2.02
N GLU A 48 -5.13 3.99 3.26
CA GLU A 48 -5.98 3.94 4.45
C GLU A 48 -6.90 5.17 4.56
N ALA A 49 -6.38 6.37 4.32
CA ALA A 49 -7.18 7.60 4.39
C ALA A 49 -8.27 7.61 3.31
N VAL A 50 -7.97 7.16 2.10
CA VAL A 50 -8.95 6.99 1.02
C VAL A 50 -9.98 5.93 1.39
N TYR A 51 -9.54 4.76 1.86
CA TYR A 51 -10.44 3.69 2.30
C TYR A 51 -11.45 4.21 3.33
N ARG A 52 -10.95 4.87 4.39
CA ARG A 52 -11.77 5.39 5.48
C ARG A 52 -12.80 6.44 5.04
N SER A 53 -12.41 7.29 4.08
CA SER A 53 -13.25 8.41 3.64
C SER A 53 -14.21 8.06 2.49
N VAL A 54 -13.89 7.05 1.68
CA VAL A 54 -14.65 6.72 0.46
C VAL A 54 -15.12 5.27 0.45
N CYS A 55 -14.21 4.31 0.63
CA CYS A 55 -14.48 2.91 0.31
C CYS A 55 -15.23 2.16 1.42
N THR A 56 -15.10 2.58 2.69
CA THR A 56 -15.77 1.96 3.86
C THR A 56 -17.27 1.83 3.67
N HIS A 57 -17.90 2.81 3.03
CA HIS A 57 -19.34 2.87 2.83
C HIS A 57 -19.92 1.57 2.25
N CYS A 58 -19.16 0.90 1.37
CA CYS A 58 -19.57 -0.38 0.78
C CYS A 58 -18.73 -1.56 1.29
N HIS A 59 -17.42 -1.38 1.43
CA HIS A 59 -16.51 -2.49 1.70
C HIS A 59 -16.41 -2.89 3.17
N GLU A 60 -16.92 -2.10 4.12
CA GLU A 60 -16.95 -2.54 5.53
C GLU A 60 -17.99 -3.65 5.75
N ALA A 61 -19.23 -3.39 5.33
CA ALA A 61 -20.35 -4.32 5.49
C ALA A 61 -20.57 -5.26 4.29
N GLY A 62 -19.93 -5.01 3.14
CA GLY A 62 -20.15 -5.78 1.92
C GLY A 62 -21.44 -5.41 1.19
N VAL A 63 -21.78 -4.11 1.18
CA VAL A 63 -22.99 -3.58 0.55
C VAL A 63 -23.03 -3.99 -0.92
N ALA A 64 -24.20 -4.43 -1.39
CA ALA A 64 -24.41 -4.90 -2.77
C ALA A 64 -23.43 -5.99 -3.24
N GLY A 65 -22.87 -6.78 -2.32
CA GLY A 65 -21.90 -7.83 -2.63
C GLY A 65 -20.47 -7.30 -2.83
N ALA A 66 -20.15 -6.12 -2.31
CA ALA A 66 -18.79 -5.62 -2.26
C ALA A 66 -17.88 -6.57 -1.45
N PRO A 67 -16.63 -6.84 -1.91
CA PRO A 67 -15.70 -7.68 -1.16
C PRO A 67 -15.34 -7.00 0.17
N ARG A 68 -15.58 -7.69 1.30
CA ARG A 68 -15.47 -7.04 2.61
C ARG A 68 -14.01 -6.84 2.99
N PHE A 69 -13.70 -5.68 3.56
CA PHE A 69 -12.36 -5.36 4.05
C PHE A 69 -11.86 -6.43 5.03
N GLY A 70 -10.63 -6.91 4.80
CA GLY A 70 -10.02 -7.99 5.60
C GLY A 70 -10.58 -9.40 5.37
N ASN A 71 -11.62 -9.57 4.53
CA ASN A 71 -12.18 -10.89 4.27
C ASN A 71 -11.38 -11.64 3.19
N ARG A 72 -10.50 -12.54 3.63
CA ARG A 72 -9.67 -13.36 2.74
C ARG A 72 -10.47 -14.13 1.68
N LYS A 73 -11.68 -14.59 1.99
CA LYS A 73 -12.49 -15.39 1.05
C LYS A 73 -13.02 -14.53 -0.09
N ASP A 74 -13.47 -13.32 0.21
CA ASP A 74 -14.01 -12.40 -0.79
C ASP A 74 -12.90 -11.88 -1.71
N TRP A 75 -11.70 -11.65 -1.15
CA TRP A 75 -10.58 -11.03 -1.86
C TRP A 75 -9.66 -12.02 -2.58
N LYS A 76 -9.59 -13.29 -2.17
CA LYS A 76 -8.68 -14.26 -2.80
C LYS A 76 -8.77 -14.29 -4.34
N PRO A 77 -9.95 -14.48 -4.97
CA PRO A 77 -10.01 -14.53 -6.42
C PRO A 77 -9.56 -13.23 -7.08
N LEU A 78 -9.84 -12.08 -6.45
CA LEU A 78 -9.43 -10.76 -6.94
C LEU A 78 -7.91 -10.57 -6.82
N ILE A 79 -7.31 -11.07 -5.75
CA ILE A 79 -5.86 -11.03 -5.57
C ILE A 79 -5.18 -11.91 -6.63
N ASP A 80 -5.78 -13.06 -6.97
CA ASP A 80 -5.27 -13.96 -8.01
C ASP A 80 -5.32 -13.32 -9.42
N GLU A 81 -6.26 -12.41 -9.69
CA GLU A 81 -6.31 -11.61 -10.94
C GLU A 81 -5.15 -10.59 -11.03
N GLY A 82 -4.69 -10.09 -9.89
CA GLY A 82 -3.52 -9.22 -9.77
C GLY A 82 -3.84 -7.73 -9.62
N GLN A 83 -2.88 -7.00 -9.04
CA GLN A 83 -3.07 -5.62 -8.59
C GLN A 83 -3.47 -4.66 -9.72
N HIS A 84 -2.87 -4.80 -10.90
CA HIS A 84 -3.14 -3.93 -12.04
C HIS A 84 -4.58 -4.06 -12.54
N VAL A 85 -5.04 -5.31 -12.74
CA VAL A 85 -6.40 -5.63 -13.20
C VAL A 85 -7.44 -5.08 -12.26
N ILE A 86 -7.41 -5.46 -10.99
CA ILE A 86 -8.49 -5.07 -10.08
C ILE A 86 -8.49 -3.58 -9.75
N THR A 87 -7.33 -2.93 -9.81
CA THR A 87 -7.24 -1.47 -9.68
C THR A 87 -7.91 -0.79 -10.87
N ALA A 88 -7.58 -1.19 -12.10
CA ALA A 88 -8.15 -0.62 -13.31
C ALA A 88 -9.67 -0.86 -13.40
N HIS A 89 -10.13 -2.09 -13.13
CA HIS A 89 -11.55 -2.43 -13.19
C HIS A 89 -12.36 -1.71 -12.12
N GLY A 90 -11.84 -1.64 -10.88
CA GLY A 90 -12.47 -0.87 -9.81
C GLY A 90 -12.50 0.63 -10.11
N TRP A 91 -11.47 1.15 -10.78
CA TRP A 91 -11.37 2.56 -11.16
C TRP A 91 -12.39 2.93 -12.25
N VAL A 92 -12.55 2.08 -13.27
CA VAL A 92 -13.56 2.27 -14.32
C VAL A 92 -14.98 2.06 -13.77
N GLY A 93 -15.13 1.22 -12.75
CA GLY A 93 -16.40 0.81 -12.18
C GLY A 93 -16.81 -0.56 -12.71
N LEU A 94 -17.36 -1.40 -11.82
CA LEU A 94 -17.71 -2.77 -12.13
C LEU A 94 -18.92 -3.22 -11.30
N ARG A 95 -19.94 -3.77 -11.96
CA ARG A 95 -21.20 -4.19 -11.32
C ARG A 95 -21.82 -3.03 -10.52
N ALA A 96 -22.01 -3.20 -9.22
CA ALA A 96 -22.55 -2.18 -8.32
C ALA A 96 -21.49 -1.18 -7.82
N MET A 97 -20.20 -1.39 -8.12
CA MET A 97 -19.14 -0.47 -7.72
C MET A 97 -19.08 0.71 -8.71
N PRO A 98 -19.35 1.95 -8.27
CA PRO A 98 -19.33 3.11 -9.14
C PRO A 98 -17.90 3.45 -9.61
N PRO A 99 -17.75 4.10 -10.79
CA PRO A 99 -16.46 4.59 -11.26
C PRO A 99 -15.75 5.43 -10.20
N ARG A 100 -14.42 5.26 -10.07
CA ARG A 100 -13.57 5.94 -9.08
C ARG A 100 -14.05 5.80 -7.63
N GLY A 101 -14.74 4.71 -7.31
CA GLY A 101 -15.37 4.52 -5.99
C GLY A 101 -16.48 5.53 -5.69
N GLY A 102 -17.03 6.20 -6.71
CA GLY A 102 -18.09 7.19 -6.56
C GLY A 102 -17.60 8.58 -6.16
N HIS A 103 -16.29 8.82 -6.16
CA HIS A 103 -15.70 10.08 -5.73
C HIS A 103 -14.89 10.73 -6.87
N PRO A 104 -15.46 11.70 -7.62
CA PRO A 104 -14.86 12.26 -8.84
C PRO A 104 -13.46 12.85 -8.65
N GLU A 105 -13.20 13.40 -7.46
CA GLU A 105 -11.93 14.03 -7.06
C GLU A 105 -10.82 13.05 -6.66
N LEU A 106 -11.10 11.74 -6.60
CA LEU A 106 -10.03 10.77 -6.38
C LEU A 106 -9.12 10.73 -7.61
N SER A 107 -7.80 10.79 -7.39
CA SER A 107 -6.84 10.44 -8.43
C SER A 107 -6.70 8.91 -8.56
N LEU A 108 -6.19 8.45 -9.69
CA LEU A 108 -5.92 7.02 -9.91
C LEU A 108 -4.90 6.49 -8.90
N GLU A 109 -3.89 7.29 -8.57
CA GLU A 109 -2.85 7.00 -7.59
C GLU A 109 -3.44 6.82 -6.18
N GLU A 110 -4.32 7.73 -5.76
CA GLU A 110 -5.02 7.62 -4.48
C GLU A 110 -5.90 6.37 -4.42
N PHE A 111 -6.60 6.08 -5.51
CA PHE A 111 -7.44 4.89 -5.64
C PHE A 111 -6.60 3.60 -5.59
N ALA A 112 -5.49 3.54 -6.34
CA ALA A 112 -4.59 2.40 -6.40
C ALA A 112 -3.97 2.08 -5.02
N ARG A 113 -3.60 3.12 -4.26
CA ARG A 113 -3.19 2.96 -2.85
C ARG A 113 -4.28 2.36 -1.99
N ALA A 114 -5.53 2.79 -2.15
CA ALA A 114 -6.66 2.26 -1.40
C ALA A 114 -6.90 0.78 -1.70
N VAL A 115 -6.85 0.41 -2.99
CA VAL A 115 -6.95 -1.00 -3.41
C VAL A 115 -5.84 -1.84 -2.80
N SER A 116 -4.58 -1.37 -2.85
CA SER A 116 -3.45 -2.05 -2.21
C SER A 116 -3.65 -2.23 -0.70
N PHE A 117 -4.13 -1.18 -0.01
CA PHE A 117 -4.41 -1.24 1.41
C PHE A 117 -5.51 -2.27 1.75
N MET A 118 -6.58 -2.30 0.97
CA MET A 118 -7.71 -3.23 1.17
C MET A 118 -7.33 -4.68 0.88
N ALA A 119 -6.61 -4.93 -0.22
CA ALA A 119 -6.11 -6.25 -0.57
C ALA A 119 -5.07 -6.74 0.45
N GLY A 120 -4.18 -5.85 0.92
CA GLY A 120 -3.19 -6.14 1.97
C GLY A 120 -3.85 -6.58 3.28
N ALA A 121 -4.93 -5.92 3.68
CA ALA A 121 -5.72 -6.35 4.84
C ALA A 121 -6.33 -7.76 4.68
N ALA A 122 -6.54 -8.21 3.44
CA ALA A 122 -7.01 -9.54 3.10
C ALA A 122 -5.88 -10.54 2.75
N GLY A 123 -4.61 -10.14 2.93
CA GLY A 123 -3.45 -11.01 2.81
C GLY A 123 -2.70 -10.96 1.49
N ALA A 124 -2.95 -9.97 0.63
CA ALA A 124 -2.03 -9.66 -0.45
C ALA A 124 -0.71 -9.09 0.10
N ASP A 125 0.40 -9.32 -0.59
CA ASP A 125 1.72 -8.74 -0.33
C ASP A 125 1.96 -7.46 -1.14
N TRP A 126 0.88 -6.81 -1.60
CA TRP A 126 0.94 -5.63 -2.44
C TRP A 126 1.40 -4.41 -1.66
N ILE A 127 2.32 -3.67 -2.28
CA ILE A 127 2.81 -2.39 -1.80
C ILE A 127 2.14 -1.25 -2.56
N ASP A 128 2.38 -0.04 -2.07
CA ASP A 128 1.99 1.19 -2.75
C ASP A 128 2.48 1.18 -4.22
N PRO A 129 1.56 1.13 -5.20
CA PRO A 129 1.95 0.99 -6.59
C PRO A 129 2.58 2.27 -7.14
N THR A 130 2.45 3.43 -6.48
CA THR A 130 2.98 4.68 -7.05
C THR A 130 4.50 4.76 -7.03
N GLY A 131 5.16 3.93 -6.21
CA GLY A 131 6.61 3.73 -6.26
C GLY A 131 7.09 2.87 -7.43
N ASP A 132 6.19 2.20 -8.16
CA ASP A 132 6.48 1.34 -9.30
C ASP A 132 5.84 1.91 -10.57
N SER A 133 6.64 2.64 -11.36
CA SER A 133 6.18 3.28 -12.59
C SER A 133 5.73 2.27 -13.65
N ALA A 134 6.30 1.06 -13.68
CA ALA A 134 5.91 0.01 -14.62
C ALA A 134 4.54 -0.57 -14.24
N LEU A 135 4.29 -0.79 -12.95
CA LEU A 135 2.97 -1.19 -12.47
C LEU A 135 1.91 -0.12 -12.75
N MET A 136 2.23 1.16 -12.48
CA MET A 136 1.31 2.27 -12.79
C MET A 136 1.05 2.42 -14.29
N ALA A 137 2.00 2.08 -15.15
CA ALA A 137 1.78 2.03 -16.60
C ALA A 137 0.78 0.92 -16.97
N ARG A 138 0.97 -0.31 -16.44
CA ARG A 138 0.04 -1.43 -16.66
C ARG A 138 -1.37 -1.13 -16.18
N ILE A 139 -1.54 -0.45 -15.04
CA ILE A 139 -2.85 -0.03 -14.54
C ILE A 139 -3.55 0.90 -15.55
N ARG A 140 -2.83 1.86 -16.13
CA ARG A 140 -3.41 2.81 -17.09
C ARG A 140 -3.70 2.18 -18.45
N GLU A 141 -2.88 1.24 -18.87
CA GLU A 141 -3.11 0.44 -20.08
C GLU A 141 -4.38 -0.39 -19.94
N GLU A 142 -4.49 -1.18 -18.86
CA GLU A 142 -5.69 -1.97 -18.55
C GLU A 142 -6.94 -1.09 -18.38
N GLU A 143 -6.82 0.08 -17.74
CA GLU A 143 -7.93 1.05 -17.68
C GLU A 143 -8.39 1.44 -19.09
N ALA A 144 -7.46 1.79 -19.97
CA ALA A 144 -7.76 2.26 -21.31
C ALA A 144 -8.41 1.16 -22.16
N GLU A 145 -7.92 -0.07 -22.04
CA GLU A 145 -8.54 -1.25 -22.65
C GLU A 145 -9.96 -1.43 -22.14
N ARG A 146 -10.17 -1.45 -20.83
CA ARG A 146 -11.50 -1.64 -20.25
C ARG A 146 -12.50 -0.54 -20.62
N ARG A 147 -12.03 0.71 -20.73
CA ARG A 147 -12.87 1.82 -21.23
C ARG A 147 -13.27 1.65 -22.68
N THR A 148 -12.37 1.11 -23.50
CA THR A 148 -12.65 0.81 -24.91
C THR A 148 -13.74 -0.26 -25.00
N GLU A 149 -13.59 -1.38 -24.27
CA GLU A 149 -14.58 -2.45 -24.23
C GLU A 149 -15.98 -1.95 -23.85
N LEU A 150 -16.08 -1.13 -22.78
CA LEU A 150 -17.36 -0.59 -22.32
C LEU A 150 -17.96 0.47 -23.25
N ALA A 151 -17.19 1.03 -24.18
CA ALA A 151 -17.71 1.96 -25.18
C ALA A 151 -18.29 1.24 -26.41
N GLU A 152 -17.98 -0.05 -26.57
CA GLU A 152 -18.45 -0.90 -27.67
C GLU A 152 -19.71 -1.72 -27.30
N ASP A 153 -20.01 -1.85 -26.00
CA ASP A 153 -21.21 -2.51 -25.43
C ASP A 153 -22.44 -1.58 -25.32
#